data_AF-A0A3M8LS90-F1
#
_entry.id   AF-A0A3M8LS90-F1
#
_cell.length_a   1.000
_cell.length_b   1.000
_cell.length_c   1.000
_cell.angle_alpha   90.00
_cell.angle_beta   90.00
_cell.angle_gamma   90.00
#
_symmetry.space_group_name_H-M   'P 1'
#
loop_
_entity.id
_entity.type
_entity.pdbx_description
1 polymer ?
#
loop_
_entity_poly.entity_id
_entity_poly.type
_entity_poly.pdbx_seq_one_letter_code
_entity_poly.pdbx_strand_id
1 'polypeptide(L)'
;MAARGKTLGLVMKLRTPARAATGLAAGALLAVAVPLSASAHIHVDPSSAPAGSSAVLTFTLPHGCDGSATTAISIEIPKGITGVTPTAKAGWNVEKVAVDLDKPLDDGHGNTITTRTGSIRYTADTPLADGLRDTFALSVPLPADAAGESLQFPVLQACESGTVEWNETQKAGAEEPEHPAPAVTVTAATPGEHSDDGDGDAAQAVQAAPATDAASQATPTAGDDILARVLGIGGLVVGAVGIVVALTARRRA
;
A
#
# COMPACT_ATOMS: atom_id res chain seq x y z
N MET A 1 -57.70 58.27 48.71
CA MET A 1 -57.44 56.96 49.35
C MET A 1 -57.73 55.89 48.31
N ALA A 2 -56.70 55.17 47.87
CA ALA A 2 -56.66 54.41 46.62
C ALA A 2 -57.45 53.09 46.68
N ALA A 3 -58.19 52.79 45.61
CA ALA A 3 -58.64 51.43 45.28
C ALA A 3 -57.69 50.85 44.21
N ARG A 4 -57.03 49.73 44.51
CA ARG A 4 -56.27 48.93 43.54
C ARG A 4 -56.89 47.53 43.46
N GLY A 5 -57.34 47.19 42.26
CA GLY A 5 -57.94 45.91 41.92
C GLY A 5 -56.92 44.77 41.82
N LYS A 6 -57.42 43.56 42.09
CA LYS A 6 -56.76 42.26 41.86
C LYS A 6 -56.72 41.95 40.37
N THR A 7 -55.58 41.51 39.86
CA THR A 7 -55.47 40.75 38.61
C THR A 7 -54.92 39.36 38.91
N LEU A 8 -55.71 38.33 38.57
CA LEU A 8 -55.32 36.92 38.56
C LEU A 8 -54.41 36.68 37.35
N GLY A 9 -53.17 36.24 37.57
CA GLY A 9 -52.27 35.77 36.53
C GLY A 9 -52.44 34.27 36.29
N LEU A 10 -52.93 33.89 35.11
CA LEU A 10 -52.96 32.52 34.60
C LEU A 10 -51.54 32.08 34.24
N VAL A 11 -50.98 31.07 34.93
CA VAL A 11 -49.67 30.50 34.59
C VAL A 11 -49.84 29.40 33.54
N MET A 12 -49.49 29.70 32.29
CA MET A 12 -49.39 28.72 31.20
C MET A 12 -48.05 27.98 31.33
N LYS A 13 -48.06 26.69 31.72
CA LYS A 13 -46.86 25.84 31.71
C LYS A 13 -46.54 25.41 30.27
N LEU A 14 -45.47 25.95 29.68
CA LEU A 14 -44.92 25.42 28.42
C LEU A 14 -44.22 24.08 28.70
N ARG A 15 -44.62 23.04 27.95
CA ARG A 15 -43.96 21.73 27.92
C ARG A 15 -42.90 21.76 26.81
N THR A 16 -41.63 21.66 27.17
CA THR A 16 -40.49 21.59 26.24
C THR A 16 -40.37 20.19 25.64
N PRO A 17 -40.33 20.02 24.30
CA PRO A 17 -40.07 18.72 23.68
C PRO A 17 -38.56 18.45 23.58
N ALA A 18 -37.96 17.97 24.66
CA ALA A 18 -36.52 17.67 24.74
C ALA A 18 -36.13 16.28 24.15
N ARG A 19 -36.71 15.87 23.01
CA ARG A 19 -36.46 14.51 22.45
C ARG A 19 -36.29 14.45 20.93
N ALA A 20 -35.60 15.41 20.32
CA ALA A 20 -35.27 15.37 18.89
C ALA A 20 -33.82 15.79 18.56
N ALA A 21 -32.91 15.76 19.54
CA ALA A 21 -31.51 16.17 19.33
C ALA A 21 -30.49 15.02 19.40
N THR A 22 -30.92 13.76 19.59
CA THR A 22 -30.02 12.62 19.78
C THR A 22 -29.75 11.78 18.51
N GLY A 23 -30.46 12.03 17.40
CA GLY A 23 -30.30 11.23 16.18
C GLY A 23 -29.17 11.66 15.24
N LEU A 24 -28.84 12.96 15.19
CA LEU A 24 -27.84 13.48 14.24
C LEU A 24 -26.38 13.35 14.73
N ALA A 25 -26.15 13.22 16.03
CA ALA A 25 -24.80 13.05 16.57
C ALA A 25 -24.24 11.64 16.35
N ALA A 26 -25.11 10.61 16.27
CA ALA A 26 -24.68 9.23 16.09
C ALA A 26 -24.23 8.93 14.65
N GLY A 27 -24.81 9.58 13.63
CA GLY A 27 -24.43 9.37 12.22
C GLY A 27 -23.10 10.01 11.82
N ALA A 28 -22.73 11.14 12.44
CA ALA A 28 -21.46 11.82 12.14
C ALA A 28 -20.24 11.16 12.80
N LEU A 29 -20.43 10.41 13.89
CA LEU A 29 -19.34 9.71 14.58
C LEU A 29 -18.90 8.42 13.88
N LEU A 30 -19.78 7.76 13.11
CA LEU A 30 -19.41 6.55 12.35
C LEU A 30 -18.67 6.83 11.03
N ALA A 31 -18.63 8.09 10.55
CA ALA A 31 -17.95 8.44 9.30
C ALA A 31 -16.45 8.77 9.47
N VAL A 32 -15.95 8.88 10.70
CA VAL A 32 -14.55 9.28 10.99
C VAL A 32 -13.66 8.08 11.33
N ALA A 33 -14.24 6.90 11.59
CA ALA A 33 -13.48 5.67 11.76
C ALA A 33 -13.27 4.95 10.41
N VAL A 34 -12.77 5.69 9.40
CA VAL A 34 -12.09 5.02 8.29
C VAL A 34 -10.70 4.68 8.84
N PRO A 35 -10.28 3.40 8.89
CA PRO A 35 -8.95 3.07 9.35
C PRO A 35 -7.95 3.80 8.44
N LEU A 36 -7.23 4.77 9.00
CA LEU A 36 -6.08 5.42 8.35
C LEU A 36 -4.89 4.46 8.21
N SER A 37 -5.06 3.20 8.62
CA SER A 37 -4.07 2.12 8.63
C SER A 37 -3.45 1.85 7.25
N ALA A 38 -4.15 2.19 6.17
CA ALA A 38 -3.71 1.88 4.81
C ALA A 38 -2.46 2.66 4.31
N SER A 39 -1.91 3.60 5.09
CA SER A 39 -0.72 4.39 4.67
C SER A 39 0.53 4.15 5.53
N ALA A 40 0.46 3.24 6.51
CA ALA A 40 1.54 3.01 7.47
C ALA A 40 2.39 1.75 7.18
N HIS A 41 1.88 0.81 6.38
CA HIS A 41 2.59 -0.45 6.13
C HIS A 41 3.67 -0.29 5.06
N ILE A 42 4.73 -1.09 5.16
CA ILE A 42 5.66 -1.26 4.06
C ILE A 42 4.95 -2.07 2.97
N HIS A 43 4.89 -1.52 1.76
CA HIS A 43 4.32 -2.20 0.59
C HIS A 43 5.39 -2.45 -0.46
N VAL A 44 5.18 -3.51 -1.24
CA VAL A 44 6.00 -3.86 -2.39
C VAL A 44 5.20 -3.69 -3.68
N ASP A 45 5.81 -3.05 -4.68
CA ASP A 45 5.26 -2.88 -6.02
C ASP A 45 6.25 -3.40 -7.08
N PRO A 46 5.81 -4.21 -8.07
CA PRO A 46 4.47 -4.79 -8.16
C PRO A 46 4.23 -5.83 -7.06
N SER A 47 2.97 -6.01 -6.66
CA SER A 47 2.55 -7.03 -5.70
C SER A 47 2.38 -8.42 -6.32
N SER A 48 2.59 -8.55 -7.63
CA SER A 48 2.62 -9.82 -8.34
C SER A 48 3.56 -9.79 -9.54
N ALA A 49 4.13 -10.94 -9.88
CA ALA A 49 4.99 -11.08 -11.06
C ALA A 49 5.06 -12.55 -11.53
N PRO A 50 5.36 -12.81 -12.82
CA PRO A 50 5.40 -14.17 -13.37
C PRO A 50 6.53 -15.02 -12.77
N ALA A 51 6.26 -16.31 -12.57
CA ALA A 51 7.29 -17.30 -12.25
C ALA A 51 8.41 -17.29 -13.31
N GLY A 52 9.67 -17.39 -12.86
CA GLY A 52 10.85 -17.38 -13.74
C GLY A 52 11.24 -16.02 -14.31
N SER A 53 10.45 -14.96 -14.06
CA SER A 53 10.77 -13.60 -14.51
C SER A 53 11.79 -12.93 -13.59
N SER A 54 12.48 -11.91 -14.12
CA SER A 54 13.29 -10.99 -13.33
C SER A 54 12.49 -9.72 -13.05
N ALA A 55 11.90 -9.62 -11.86
CA ALA A 55 11.05 -8.51 -11.46
C ALA A 55 11.85 -7.40 -10.77
N VAL A 56 11.48 -6.13 -10.98
CA VAL A 56 11.96 -5.02 -10.16
C VAL A 56 10.92 -4.76 -9.07
N LEU A 57 11.25 -5.15 -7.84
CA LEU A 57 10.40 -5.00 -6.66
C LEU A 57 10.79 -3.72 -5.91
N THR A 58 9.85 -2.81 -5.72
CA THR A 58 10.03 -1.54 -5.03
C THR A 58 9.32 -1.56 -3.68
N PHE A 59 10.11 -1.58 -2.61
CA PHE A 59 9.64 -1.50 -1.23
C PHE A 59 9.49 -0.04 -0.84
N THR A 60 8.33 0.36 -0.33
CA THR A 60 8.07 1.73 0.12
C THR A 60 8.04 1.77 1.64
N LEU A 61 8.97 2.50 2.24
CA LEU A 61 8.99 2.78 3.68
C LEU A 61 8.26 4.11 3.93
N PRO A 62 7.09 4.12 4.60
CA PRO A 62 6.28 5.33 4.70
C PRO A 62 6.73 6.31 5.80
N HIS A 63 7.31 5.82 6.90
CA HIS A 63 7.62 6.62 8.09
C HIS A 63 8.71 5.98 8.97
N GLY A 64 9.05 6.65 10.08
CA GLY A 64 9.95 6.17 11.13
C GLY A 64 9.32 5.16 12.09
N CYS A 65 9.98 4.84 13.20
CA CYS A 65 9.46 3.95 14.24
C CYS A 65 8.88 4.80 15.38
N ASP A 66 7.57 4.81 15.58
CA ASP A 66 6.91 5.60 16.65
C ASP A 66 7.37 7.07 16.71
N GLY A 67 7.59 7.70 15.55
CA GLY A 67 8.11 9.07 15.46
C GLY A 67 9.65 9.21 15.44
N SER A 68 10.39 8.12 15.59
CA SER A 68 11.86 8.07 15.55
C SER A 68 12.38 7.88 14.13
N ALA A 69 13.44 8.61 13.75
CA ALA A 69 14.02 8.55 12.43
C ALA A 69 14.61 7.16 12.11
N THR A 70 14.41 6.69 10.88
CA THR A 70 14.94 5.39 10.41
C THR A 70 16.42 5.49 10.10
N THR A 71 17.22 4.59 10.68
CA THR A 71 18.67 4.51 10.49
C THR A 71 19.08 3.38 9.56
N ALA A 72 18.30 2.29 9.52
CA ALA A 72 18.53 1.19 8.61
C ALA A 72 17.24 0.44 8.28
N ILE A 73 17.24 -0.20 7.12
CA ILE A 73 16.30 -1.27 6.81
C ILE A 73 17.06 -2.51 6.34
N SER A 74 16.52 -3.69 6.64
CA SER A 74 17.03 -4.97 6.12
C SER A 74 15.87 -5.75 5.53
N ILE A 75 15.91 -5.97 4.22
CA ILE A 75 14.90 -6.73 3.48
C ILE A 75 15.40 -8.17 3.37
N GLU A 76 14.69 -9.11 3.99
CA GLU A 76 15.00 -10.53 3.91
C GLU A 76 14.59 -11.11 2.56
N ILE A 77 15.45 -11.96 2.01
CA ILE A 77 15.24 -12.61 0.72
C ILE A 77 14.71 -14.03 0.94
N PRO A 78 13.51 -14.37 0.43
CA PRO A 78 12.92 -15.70 0.50
C PRO A 78 13.89 -16.81 0.11
N LYS A 79 13.73 -17.98 0.74
CA LYS A 79 14.40 -19.20 0.27
C LYS A 79 13.97 -19.49 -1.17
N GLY A 80 14.91 -19.96 -2.00
CA GLY A 80 14.68 -20.21 -3.43
C GLY A 80 15.14 -19.07 -4.35
N ILE A 81 15.30 -17.86 -3.83
CA ILE A 81 15.94 -16.76 -4.58
C ILE A 81 17.44 -16.78 -4.27
N THR A 82 18.26 -17.02 -5.30
CA THR A 82 19.70 -17.24 -5.16
C THR A 82 20.50 -15.93 -5.20
N GLY A 83 20.10 -14.99 -6.04
CA GLY A 83 20.76 -13.69 -6.20
C GLY A 83 19.75 -12.57 -6.31
N VAL A 84 20.05 -11.43 -5.67
CA VAL A 84 19.27 -10.19 -5.79
C VAL A 84 20.22 -9.05 -6.12
N THR A 85 19.80 -8.13 -6.99
CA THR A 85 20.59 -6.95 -7.34
C THR A 85 19.88 -5.70 -6.82
N PRO A 86 20.38 -5.06 -5.75
CA PRO A 86 19.80 -3.82 -5.29
C PRO A 86 20.14 -2.66 -6.22
N THR A 87 19.19 -1.74 -6.41
CA THR A 87 19.46 -0.46 -7.05
C THR A 87 20.35 0.40 -6.15
N ALA A 88 21.43 0.94 -6.70
CA ALA A 88 22.29 1.89 -5.99
C ALA A 88 21.46 3.13 -5.58
N LYS A 89 21.64 3.58 -4.34
CA LYS A 89 20.79 4.62 -3.75
C LYS A 89 21.62 5.66 -3.02
N ALA A 90 21.49 6.93 -3.44
CA ALA A 90 22.16 8.02 -2.76
C ALA A 90 21.62 8.23 -1.33
N GLY A 91 22.50 8.55 -0.39
CA GLY A 91 22.16 8.73 1.04
C GLY A 91 22.02 7.42 1.81
N TRP A 92 22.29 6.27 1.18
CA TRP A 92 22.22 4.95 1.80
C TRP A 92 23.43 4.10 1.40
N ASN A 93 24.09 3.52 2.40
CA ASN A 93 25.03 2.42 2.20
C ASN A 93 24.25 1.11 1.97
N VAL A 94 24.56 0.39 0.89
CA VAL A 94 23.86 -0.84 0.51
C VAL A 94 24.79 -2.04 0.63
N GLU A 95 24.35 -3.07 1.36
CA GLU A 95 25.08 -4.30 1.60
C GLU A 95 24.23 -5.51 1.24
N LYS A 96 24.82 -6.47 0.50
CA LYS A 96 24.24 -7.80 0.27
C LYS A 96 24.77 -8.74 1.33
N VAL A 97 23.90 -9.23 2.21
CA VAL A 97 24.30 -10.19 3.26
C VAL A 97 24.15 -11.60 2.70
N ALA A 98 25.26 -12.34 2.63
CA ALA A 98 25.26 -13.72 2.16
C ALA A 98 24.88 -14.69 3.27
N VAL A 99 24.19 -15.77 2.90
CA VAL A 99 23.91 -16.93 3.77
C VAL A 99 24.22 -18.22 3.03
N ASP A 100 24.58 -19.25 3.77
CA ASP A 100 24.85 -20.57 3.19
C ASP A 100 23.58 -21.18 2.58
N LEU A 101 23.75 -21.91 1.49
CA LEU A 101 22.73 -22.74 0.90
C LEU A 101 22.65 -24.08 1.63
N ASP A 102 21.42 -24.54 1.92
CA ASP A 102 21.18 -25.87 2.49
C ASP A 102 21.72 -26.99 1.58
N LYS A 103 21.71 -26.74 0.26
CA LYS A 103 22.25 -27.62 -0.78
C LYS A 103 23.02 -26.77 -1.80
N PRO A 104 24.27 -27.12 -2.13
CA PRO A 104 24.99 -26.43 -3.20
C PRO A 104 24.26 -26.54 -4.53
N LEU A 105 24.33 -25.48 -5.33
CA LEU A 105 23.75 -25.40 -6.67
C LEU A 105 24.86 -25.44 -7.72
N ASP A 106 24.59 -26.06 -8.87
CA ASP A 106 25.43 -25.95 -10.05
C ASP A 106 25.00 -24.71 -10.84
N ASP A 107 25.96 -23.86 -11.24
CA ASP A 107 25.69 -22.67 -12.04
C ASP A 107 25.54 -22.97 -13.54
N GLY A 108 25.66 -24.23 -13.95
CA GLY A 108 25.62 -24.66 -15.35
C GLY A 108 26.95 -24.47 -16.09
N HIS A 109 27.96 -23.91 -15.43
CA HIS A 109 29.31 -23.70 -15.97
C HIS A 109 30.36 -24.54 -15.23
N GLY A 110 29.92 -25.49 -14.40
CA GLY A 110 30.79 -26.37 -13.62
C GLY A 110 31.30 -25.74 -12.33
N ASN A 111 30.78 -24.57 -11.93
CA ASN A 111 31.05 -24.00 -10.61
C ASN A 111 29.95 -24.40 -9.64
N THR A 112 30.34 -24.52 -8.37
CA THR A 112 29.40 -24.79 -7.28
C THR A 112 29.11 -23.50 -6.53
N ILE A 113 27.83 -23.15 -6.46
CA ILE A 113 27.32 -22.06 -5.64
C ILE A 113 26.95 -22.63 -4.26
N THR A 114 27.61 -22.14 -3.21
CA THR A 114 27.37 -22.58 -1.83
C THR A 114 26.66 -21.52 -0.98
N THR A 115 26.51 -20.29 -1.49
CA THR A 115 25.87 -19.18 -0.77
C THR A 115 24.83 -18.49 -1.64
N ARG A 116 23.81 -17.92 -1.02
CA ARG A 116 22.83 -17.02 -1.66
C ARG A 116 22.79 -15.67 -0.97
N THR A 117 22.14 -14.70 -1.60
CA THR A 117 21.76 -13.46 -0.90
C THR A 117 20.65 -13.77 0.11
N GLY A 118 20.92 -13.57 1.40
CA GLY A 118 19.97 -13.79 2.50
C GLY A 118 19.18 -12.53 2.84
N SER A 119 19.82 -11.36 2.79
CA SER A 119 19.15 -10.08 2.94
C SER A 119 19.87 -8.96 2.18
N ILE A 120 19.16 -7.86 1.93
CA ILE A 120 19.73 -6.59 1.48
C ILE A 120 19.58 -5.59 2.61
N ARG A 121 20.70 -5.08 3.11
CA ARG A 121 20.74 -4.09 4.18
C ARG A 121 21.05 -2.71 3.61
N TYR A 122 20.19 -1.74 3.93
CA TYR A 122 20.40 -0.33 3.66
C TYR A 122 20.65 0.39 4.98
N THR A 123 21.76 1.12 5.09
CA THR A 123 22.06 1.98 6.25
C THR A 123 22.08 3.43 5.79
N ALA A 124 21.31 4.30 6.43
CA ALA A 124 21.22 5.69 6.03
C ALA A 124 22.50 6.44 6.41
N ASP A 125 23.04 7.25 5.49
CA ASP A 125 24.15 8.17 5.79
C ASP A 125 23.68 9.27 6.76
N THR A 126 22.42 9.67 6.65
CA THR A 126 21.70 10.54 7.58
C THR A 126 20.34 9.90 7.87
N PRO A 127 19.93 9.71 9.14
CA PRO A 127 18.66 9.08 9.47
C PRO A 127 17.49 9.72 8.72
N LEU A 128 16.64 8.88 8.12
CA LEU A 128 15.43 9.32 7.44
C LEU A 128 14.43 9.79 8.49
N ALA A 129 14.19 11.10 8.54
CA ALA A 129 13.29 11.71 9.50
C ALA A 129 11.88 11.11 9.42
N ASP A 130 11.21 11.02 10.56
CA ASP A 130 9.82 10.59 10.60
C ASP A 130 8.92 11.52 9.77
N GLY A 131 7.87 10.94 9.18
CA GLY A 131 6.98 11.62 8.23
C GLY A 131 7.56 11.81 6.83
N LEU A 132 8.81 11.41 6.60
CA LEU A 132 9.38 11.26 5.26
C LEU A 132 9.35 9.80 4.81
N ARG A 133 8.99 9.62 3.55
CA ARG A 133 8.98 8.32 2.88
C ARG A 133 10.22 8.16 2.02
N ASP A 134 10.66 6.91 1.88
CA ASP A 134 11.67 6.51 0.89
C ASP A 134 11.30 5.19 0.21
N THR A 135 11.99 4.86 -0.89
CA THR A 135 11.76 3.61 -1.63
C THR A 135 13.06 2.87 -1.92
N PHE A 136 12.97 1.54 -1.97
CA PHE A 136 14.11 0.63 -2.13
C PHE A 136 13.79 -0.39 -3.22
N ALA A 137 14.46 -0.27 -4.36
CA ALA A 137 14.21 -1.13 -5.52
C ALA A 137 15.24 -2.26 -5.58
N LEU A 138 14.75 -3.48 -5.76
CA LEU A 138 15.54 -4.70 -5.92
C LEU A 138 15.17 -5.37 -7.24
N SER A 139 16.16 -5.71 -8.07
CA SER A 139 15.96 -6.64 -9.18
C SER A 139 16.09 -8.07 -8.64
N VAL A 140 15.00 -8.84 -8.79
CA VAL A 140 14.80 -10.14 -8.17
C VAL A 140 14.41 -11.17 -9.24
N PRO A 141 15.27 -12.17 -9.52
CA PRO A 141 14.90 -13.33 -10.31
C PRO A 141 13.97 -14.23 -9.48
N LEU A 142 12.70 -14.33 -9.89
CA LEU A 142 11.71 -15.17 -9.22
C LEU A 142 11.90 -16.63 -9.63
N PRO A 143 11.72 -17.60 -8.69
CA PRO A 143 11.84 -19.01 -9.02
C PRO A 143 10.82 -19.43 -10.09
N ALA A 144 11.23 -20.30 -11.01
CA ALA A 144 10.38 -20.80 -12.09
C ALA A 144 9.28 -21.76 -11.60
N ASP A 145 9.52 -22.42 -10.46
CA ASP A 145 8.64 -23.40 -9.83
C ASP A 145 7.73 -22.81 -8.74
N ALA A 146 7.82 -21.50 -8.46
CA ALA A 146 7.03 -20.84 -7.41
C ALA A 146 5.64 -20.37 -7.87
N ALA A 147 5.15 -20.78 -9.04
CA ALA A 147 3.84 -20.33 -9.54
C ALA A 147 2.70 -20.66 -8.55
N GLY A 148 1.92 -19.64 -8.18
CA GLY A 148 0.84 -19.74 -7.19
C GLY A 148 1.30 -19.51 -5.75
N GLU A 149 2.59 -19.34 -5.49
CA GLU A 149 3.11 -19.00 -4.17
C GLU A 149 3.00 -17.50 -3.87
N SER A 150 2.98 -17.16 -2.58
CA SER A 150 3.14 -15.80 -2.09
C SER A 150 4.48 -15.70 -1.37
N LEU A 151 5.44 -15.03 -2.02
CA LEU A 151 6.78 -14.84 -1.49
C LEU A 151 6.79 -13.65 -0.54
N GLN A 152 7.01 -13.89 0.74
CA GLN A 152 7.09 -12.85 1.76
C GLN A 152 8.53 -12.35 1.90
N PHE A 153 8.69 -11.03 1.97
CA PHE A 153 9.94 -10.32 2.13
C PHE A 153 9.92 -9.56 3.47
N PRO A 154 10.15 -10.24 4.61
CA PRO A 154 10.22 -9.57 5.90
C PRO A 154 11.17 -8.39 5.89
N VAL A 155 10.80 -7.31 6.56
CA VAL A 155 11.65 -6.12 6.68
C VAL A 155 11.89 -5.80 8.15
N LEU A 156 13.16 -5.74 8.54
CA LEU A 156 13.55 -5.17 9.83
C LEU A 156 13.85 -3.69 9.61
N GLN A 157 13.07 -2.82 10.25
CA GLN A 157 13.31 -1.38 10.29
C GLN A 157 13.98 -1.01 11.62
N ALA A 158 15.18 -0.47 11.55
CA ALA A 158 15.87 0.08 12.71
C ALA A 158 15.76 1.61 12.71
N CYS A 159 15.42 2.17 13.86
CA CYS A 159 15.35 3.61 14.06
C CYS A 159 16.35 4.06 15.12
N GLU A 160 16.50 5.36 15.31
CA GLU A 160 17.35 5.89 16.38
C GLU A 160 16.87 5.43 17.77
N SER A 161 15.56 5.25 17.92
CA SER A 161 14.91 4.67 19.09
C SER A 161 14.01 3.52 18.65
N GLY A 162 14.37 2.30 19.05
CA GLY A 162 13.58 1.10 18.80
C GLY A 162 13.73 0.52 17.38
N THR A 163 12.92 -0.50 17.13
CA THR A 163 12.90 -1.29 15.90
C THR A 163 11.49 -1.76 15.63
N VAL A 164 11.12 -1.91 14.35
CA VAL A 164 9.86 -2.52 13.92
C VAL A 164 10.17 -3.71 13.02
N GLU A 165 9.53 -4.84 13.29
CA GLU A 165 9.63 -6.05 12.47
C GLU A 165 8.39 -6.19 11.59
N TRP A 166 8.53 -5.90 10.31
CA TRP A 166 7.51 -6.10 9.28
C TRP A 166 7.57 -7.54 8.78
N ASN A 167 7.14 -8.49 9.61
CA ASN A 167 7.28 -9.93 9.37
C ASN A 167 5.99 -10.73 9.56
N GLU A 168 4.87 -10.07 9.84
CA GLU A 168 3.62 -10.73 10.16
C GLU A 168 2.92 -11.24 8.90
N THR A 169 2.40 -12.48 8.95
CA THR A 169 1.65 -13.06 7.83
C THR A 169 0.15 -12.81 7.97
N GLN A 170 -0.48 -12.33 6.90
CA GLN A 170 -1.95 -12.24 6.83
C GLN A 170 -2.57 -13.64 6.88
N LYS A 171 -3.44 -13.86 7.88
CA LYS A 171 -4.24 -15.09 7.98
C LYS A 171 -5.60 -14.89 7.32
N ALA A 172 -6.07 -15.90 6.59
CA ALA A 172 -7.38 -15.84 5.93
C ALA A 172 -8.50 -15.63 6.95
N GLY A 173 -9.34 -14.61 6.72
CA GLY A 173 -10.48 -14.28 7.59
C GLY A 173 -10.11 -13.66 8.95
N ALA A 174 -8.82 -13.38 9.20
CA ALA A 174 -8.38 -12.62 10.37
C ALA A 174 -8.31 -11.12 10.05
N GLU A 175 -8.22 -10.32 11.11
CA GLU A 175 -7.89 -8.89 11.00
C GLU A 175 -6.52 -8.71 10.32
N GLU A 176 -6.31 -7.53 9.72
CA GLU A 176 -5.02 -7.17 9.13
C GLU A 176 -3.95 -7.08 10.23
N PRO A 177 -2.78 -7.72 10.08
CA PRO A 177 -1.67 -7.58 11.02
C PRO A 177 -1.22 -6.13 11.16
N GLU A 178 -0.59 -5.81 12.29
CA GLU A 178 -0.08 -4.45 12.56
C GLU A 178 1.19 -4.17 11.75
N HIS A 179 2.03 -5.19 11.55
CA HIS A 179 3.30 -5.10 10.83
C HIS A 179 3.42 -6.21 9.78
N PRO A 180 2.55 -6.20 8.76
CA PRO A 180 2.54 -7.26 7.75
C PRO A 180 3.84 -7.26 6.95
N ALA A 181 4.35 -8.46 6.65
CA ALA A 181 5.45 -8.61 5.72
C ALA A 181 5.01 -8.22 4.30
N PRO A 182 5.78 -7.40 3.57
CA PRO A 182 5.57 -7.20 2.14
C PRO A 182 5.59 -8.55 1.40
N ALA A 183 4.66 -8.76 0.48
CA ALA A 183 4.55 -10.03 -0.22
C ALA A 183 4.30 -9.85 -1.72
N VAL A 184 4.90 -10.73 -2.51
CA VAL A 184 4.71 -10.81 -3.97
C VAL A 184 4.05 -12.14 -4.31
N THR A 185 2.89 -12.07 -4.96
CA THR A 185 2.23 -13.25 -5.52
C THR A 185 2.89 -13.63 -6.84
N VAL A 186 3.40 -14.86 -6.93
CA VAL A 186 4.02 -15.36 -8.14
C VAL A 186 2.93 -15.93 -9.06
N THR A 187 2.73 -15.32 -10.21
CA THR A 187 1.75 -15.78 -11.19
C THR A 187 2.33 -16.87 -12.08
N ALA A 188 1.47 -17.52 -12.89
CA ALA A 188 1.96 -18.40 -13.95
C ALA A 188 2.95 -17.65 -14.85
N ALA A 189 3.94 -18.39 -15.38
CA ALA A 189 4.89 -17.85 -16.34
C ALA A 189 4.18 -17.32 -17.60
N THR A 190 4.68 -16.24 -18.17
CA THR A 190 4.21 -15.73 -19.46
C THR A 190 4.83 -16.57 -20.59
N PRO A 191 4.04 -17.17 -21.50
CA PRO A 191 4.60 -17.85 -22.65
C PRO A 191 5.28 -16.83 -23.59
N GLY A 192 6.62 -16.85 -23.67
CA GLY A 192 7.35 -16.10 -24.69
C GLY A 192 8.63 -15.36 -24.27
N GLU A 193 9.01 -15.35 -22.98
CA GLU A 193 10.21 -14.66 -22.50
C GLU A 193 11.31 -15.63 -22.08
N HIS A 194 11.60 -16.59 -22.95
CA HIS A 194 12.93 -17.21 -22.97
C HIS A 194 13.73 -16.49 -24.05
N SER A 195 14.57 -15.53 -23.66
CA SER A 195 15.67 -15.09 -24.50
C SER A 195 16.64 -16.28 -24.58
N ASP A 196 16.42 -17.13 -25.58
CA ASP A 196 17.43 -18.05 -26.07
C ASP A 196 18.46 -17.17 -26.80
N ASP A 197 19.62 -16.96 -26.18
CA ASP A 197 20.79 -16.37 -26.85
C ASP A 197 21.27 -17.37 -27.91
N GLY A 198 20.63 -17.34 -29.08
CA GLY A 198 20.97 -18.09 -30.28
C GLY A 198 21.39 -17.12 -31.38
N ASP A 199 22.69 -17.10 -31.67
CA ASP A 199 23.32 -16.38 -32.78
C ASP A 199 22.55 -16.53 -34.10
N GLY A 200 22.16 -15.39 -34.68
CA GLY A 200 21.49 -15.31 -35.98
C GLY A 200 21.60 -13.92 -36.58
N ASP A 201 22.73 -13.66 -37.23
CA ASP A 201 22.97 -12.51 -38.10
C ASP A 201 21.87 -12.38 -39.16
N ALA A 202 21.15 -11.26 -39.13
CA ALA A 202 20.49 -10.70 -40.31
C ALA A 202 20.27 -9.19 -40.10
N ALA A 203 21.24 -8.41 -40.57
CA ALA A 203 21.11 -6.99 -40.79
C ALA A 203 19.90 -6.66 -41.69
N GLN A 204 19.03 -5.76 -41.23
CA GLN A 204 18.35 -4.80 -42.11
C GLN A 204 18.21 -3.46 -41.41
N ALA A 205 18.94 -2.47 -41.92
CA ALA A 205 18.88 -1.08 -41.53
C ALA A 205 18.02 -0.28 -42.52
N VAL A 206 17.01 0.43 -42.01
CA VAL A 206 16.46 1.74 -42.47
C VAL A 206 15.32 2.11 -41.50
N GLN A 207 15.07 3.32 -40.98
CA GLN A 207 15.61 4.68 -41.12
C GLN A 207 14.98 5.52 -39.97
N ALA A 208 15.72 6.44 -39.34
CA ALA A 208 15.15 7.49 -38.44
C ALA A 208 14.57 8.64 -39.30
N ALA A 209 13.58 9.48 -38.98
CA ALA A 209 12.85 9.98 -37.79
C ALA A 209 11.56 10.70 -38.31
N PRO A 210 10.68 11.43 -37.55
CA PRO A 210 10.79 11.91 -36.17
C PRO A 210 9.51 11.75 -35.28
N ALA A 211 9.63 12.28 -34.07
CA ALA A 211 8.72 12.22 -32.92
C ALA A 211 7.31 12.78 -33.12
N THR A 212 6.34 12.15 -32.46
CA THR A 212 5.10 12.78 -31.96
C THR A 212 4.73 12.18 -30.60
N ASP A 213 4.59 13.05 -29.60
CA ASP A 213 4.00 12.76 -28.30
C ASP A 213 2.62 12.13 -28.45
N ALA A 214 2.42 10.96 -27.84
CA ALA A 214 1.09 10.45 -27.55
C ALA A 214 1.15 9.70 -26.21
N ALA A 215 0.75 10.42 -25.17
CA ALA A 215 0.34 9.82 -23.91
C ALA A 215 -0.81 8.84 -24.19
N SER A 216 -0.50 7.54 -24.14
CA SER A 216 -1.51 6.48 -24.07
C SER A 216 -2.17 6.54 -22.70
N GLN A 217 -3.19 7.39 -22.57
CA GLN A 217 -4.17 7.26 -21.51
C GLN A 217 -4.94 5.97 -21.75
N ALA A 218 -4.85 5.05 -20.79
CA ALA A 218 -5.69 3.87 -20.75
C ALA A 218 -7.16 4.32 -20.74
N THR A 219 -7.90 3.95 -21.79
CA THR A 219 -9.34 4.16 -21.87
C THR A 219 -10.00 3.28 -20.80
N PRO A 220 -10.68 3.84 -19.78
CA PRO A 220 -11.46 3.01 -18.87
C PRO A 220 -12.60 2.37 -19.65
N THR A 221 -12.77 1.05 -19.47
CA THR A 221 -13.87 0.29 -20.04
C THR A 221 -15.19 0.96 -19.65
N ALA A 222 -16.06 1.23 -20.62
CA ALA A 222 -17.29 2.02 -20.46
C ALA A 222 -18.26 1.54 -19.35
N GLY A 223 -18.06 0.33 -18.81
CA GLY A 223 -18.82 -0.22 -17.69
C GLY A 223 -18.50 0.43 -16.33
N ASP A 224 -17.23 0.76 -16.06
CA ASP A 224 -16.79 1.25 -14.75
C ASP A 224 -17.18 2.73 -14.54
N ASP A 225 -17.15 3.54 -15.61
CA ASP A 225 -17.55 4.95 -15.59
C ASP A 225 -19.08 5.10 -15.40
N ILE A 226 -19.89 4.18 -15.92
CA ILE A 226 -21.35 4.19 -15.71
C ILE A 226 -21.70 3.84 -14.26
N LEU A 227 -21.07 2.81 -13.68
CA LEU A 227 -21.28 2.43 -12.28
C LEU A 227 -20.85 3.55 -11.33
N ALA A 228 -19.68 4.17 -11.57
CA ALA A 228 -19.19 5.29 -10.77
C ALA A 228 -20.14 6.51 -10.82
N ARG A 229 -20.68 6.84 -12.00
CA ARG A 229 -21.62 7.95 -12.17
C ARG A 229 -22.98 7.66 -11.53
N VAL A 230 -23.51 6.44 -11.66
CA VAL A 230 -24.79 6.05 -11.04
C VAL A 230 -24.68 6.09 -9.52
N LEU A 231 -23.60 5.59 -8.94
CA LEU A 231 -23.35 5.65 -7.50
C LEU A 231 -23.15 7.09 -7.02
N GLY A 232 -22.40 7.91 -7.78
CA GLY A 232 -22.18 9.32 -7.47
C GLY A 232 -23.47 10.15 -7.48
N ILE A 233 -24.30 9.99 -8.52
CA ILE A 233 -25.59 10.67 -8.63
C ILE A 233 -26.56 10.17 -7.56
N GLY A 234 -26.61 8.86 -7.32
CA GLY A 234 -27.44 8.26 -6.26
C GLY A 234 -27.10 8.81 -4.87
N GLY A 235 -25.81 8.90 -4.54
CA GLY A 235 -25.34 9.48 -3.28
C GLY A 235 -25.73 10.95 -3.11
N LEU A 236 -25.63 11.76 -4.17
CA LEU A 236 -26.00 13.18 -4.14
C LEU A 236 -27.51 13.38 -3.91
N VAL A 237 -28.34 12.56 -4.55
CA VAL A 237 -29.80 12.60 -4.36
C VAL A 237 -30.16 12.24 -2.92
N VAL A 238 -29.58 11.17 -2.36
CA VAL A 238 -29.82 10.78 -0.96
C VAL A 238 -29.35 11.87 0.00
N GLY A 239 -28.18 12.47 -0.24
CA GLY A 239 -27.66 13.59 0.54
C GLY A 239 -28.58 14.82 0.51
N ALA A 240 -29.07 15.20 -0.68
CA ALA A 240 -29.98 16.32 -0.84
C ALA A 240 -31.32 16.10 -0.13
N VAL A 241 -31.90 14.90 -0.22
CA VAL A 241 -33.13 14.53 0.50
C VAL A 241 -32.90 14.60 2.01
N GLY A 242 -31.76 14.10 2.51
CA GLY A 242 -31.39 14.21 3.91
C GLY A 242 -31.33 15.65 4.41
N ILE A 243 -30.76 16.57 3.63
CA ILE A 243 -30.71 18.01 3.95
C ILE A 243 -32.10 18.62 4.00
N VAL A 244 -32.98 18.32 3.03
CA VAL A 244 -34.36 18.86 3.00
C VAL A 244 -35.18 18.35 4.20
N VAL A 245 -35.06 17.06 4.53
CA VAL A 245 -35.75 16.48 5.70
C VAL A 245 -35.24 17.13 7.00
N ALA A 246 -33.93 17.32 7.15
CA ALA A 246 -33.36 17.99 8.32
C ALA A 246 -33.83 19.46 8.45
N LEU A 247 -33.89 20.20 7.35
CA LEU A 247 -34.33 21.61 7.35
C LEU A 247 -35.84 21.74 7.63
N THR A 248 -36.67 20.84 7.11
CA THR A 248 -38.12 20.84 7.37
C THR A 248 -38.47 20.40 8.79
N ALA A 249 -37.74 19.45 9.36
CA ALA A 249 -37.85 19.07 10.76
C ALA A 249 -37.46 20.22 11.71
N ARG A 250 -36.38 20.96 11.38
CA ARG A 250 -35.92 22.13 12.14
C ARG A 250 -36.88 23.32 12.10
N ARG A 251 -37.73 23.42 11.07
CA ARG A 251 -38.77 24.47 10.94
C ARG A 251 -40.09 24.13 11.63
N ARG A 252 -40.30 22.86 12.00
CA ARG A 252 -41.51 22.37 12.68
C ARG A 252 -41.34 22.23 14.19
N ALA A 253 -40.11 22.35 14.70
CA ALA A 253 -39.77 22.45 16.12
C ALA A 253 -39.69 23.91 16.55
#